data_AF-A0A946I9G0-F1
#
_entry.id   AF-A0A946I9G0-F1
#
_cell.length_a   1.000
_cell.length_b   1.000
_cell.length_c   1.000
_cell.angle_alpha   90.00
_cell.angle_beta   90.00
_cell.angle_gamma   90.00
#
_symmetry.space_group_name_H-M   'P 1'
#
loop_
_entity.id
_entity.type
_entity.pdbx_description
1 polymer ?
#
loop_
_entity_poly.entity_id
_entity_poly.type
_entity_poly.pdbx_seq_one_letter_code
_entity_poly.pdbx_strand_id
1 'polypeptide(L)'
;MKKYQKHLIHGAFLTAMVTGLSGCSEFWCWPFDCSSDETSVGIDDSSNTPAATVSDTTQNETAPVTAGGATDFDLNKVVWLHTDVSGWPETKSMTVELGGGVICLNGSFSTEWPGAEISHTSGAYNISVNANPWVFAFRNGQWYGGTWEWFTVGNTCKPARTVSGDHVKISPMAIDWDPVKGETLYFMVSTIARGANLNNIQERTNVVKVVWPEDWD
;
A
#
# COMPACT_ATOMS: atom_id res chain seq x y z
N MET A 1 44.51 -20.85 43.28
CA MET A 1 43.68 -20.54 44.47
C MET A 1 42.23 -20.80 44.12
N LYS A 2 41.59 -21.79 44.76
CA LYS A 2 40.16 -22.09 44.61
C LYS A 2 39.37 -21.21 45.60
N LYS A 3 38.29 -20.56 45.17
CA LYS A 3 37.15 -20.26 46.04
C LYS A 3 35.83 -20.45 45.29
N TYR A 4 34.99 -21.25 45.91
CA TYR A 4 33.66 -21.68 45.51
C TYR A 4 32.59 -20.68 45.99
N GLN A 5 31.60 -20.47 45.12
CA GLN A 5 30.15 -20.61 45.35
C GLN A 5 29.45 -19.73 46.41
N LYS A 6 28.42 -19.00 45.96
CA LYS A 6 27.11 -18.89 46.65
C LYS A 6 25.99 -18.82 45.60
N HIS A 7 25.13 -19.83 45.60
CA HIS A 7 23.83 -19.80 44.95
C HIS A 7 22.85 -18.97 45.79
N LEU A 8 21.98 -18.22 45.13
CA LEU A 8 20.61 -18.05 45.57
C LEU A 8 19.68 -18.22 44.37
N ILE A 9 18.88 -19.28 44.45
CA ILE A 9 17.62 -19.49 43.72
C ILE A 9 16.59 -18.54 44.33
N HIS A 10 15.65 -18.02 43.53
CA HIS A 10 14.19 -17.88 43.79
C HIS A 10 13.57 -16.99 42.69
N GLY A 11 12.53 -17.50 42.02
CA GLY A 11 11.70 -16.71 41.10
C GLY A 11 11.09 -17.52 39.97
N ALA A 12 10.14 -18.39 40.30
CA ALA A 12 9.21 -18.94 39.32
C ALA A 12 8.11 -17.93 38.99
N PHE A 13 7.38 -18.20 37.89
CA PHE A 13 6.14 -17.56 37.39
C PHE A 13 6.31 -16.28 36.54
N LEU A 14 6.15 -16.39 35.22
CA LEU A 14 4.82 -16.24 34.61
C LEU A 14 4.81 -16.81 33.18
N THR A 15 3.87 -17.70 32.91
CA THR A 15 3.42 -18.02 31.57
C THR A 15 2.61 -16.84 31.06
N ALA A 16 2.98 -16.27 29.91
CA ALA A 16 2.07 -15.51 29.08
C ALA A 16 2.26 -15.99 27.64
N MET A 17 1.37 -16.88 27.21
CA MET A 17 1.03 -16.96 25.80
C MET A 17 0.52 -15.59 25.39
N VAL A 18 1.32 -14.83 24.65
CA VAL A 18 0.80 -13.71 23.87
C VAL A 18 0.54 -14.27 22.48
N THR A 19 -0.76 -14.45 22.27
CA THR A 19 -1.47 -14.64 21.02
C THR A 19 -0.80 -13.95 19.85
N GLY A 20 -0.81 -14.63 18.69
CA GLY A 20 -0.36 -14.09 17.42
C GLY A 20 -0.90 -12.69 17.20
N LEU A 21 -0.01 -11.71 17.30
CA LEU A 21 -0.23 -10.44 16.66
C LEU A 21 0.01 -10.72 15.18
N SER A 22 -1.06 -10.66 14.40
CA SER A 22 -0.99 -10.23 13.00
C SER A 22 -0.40 -8.82 12.99
N GLY A 23 0.91 -8.75 13.25
CA GLY A 23 1.67 -7.54 13.30
C GLY A 23 2.03 -7.19 11.88
N CYS A 24 1.40 -6.15 11.35
CA CYS A 24 2.05 -5.30 10.36
C CYS A 24 3.44 -4.99 10.94
N SER A 25 4.50 -5.52 10.34
CA SER A 25 5.84 -5.33 10.86
C SER A 25 6.11 -3.84 11.02
N GLU A 26 6.56 -3.43 12.21
CA GLU A 26 6.77 -2.03 12.65
C GLU A 26 7.74 -1.21 11.76
N PHE A 27 8.27 -1.80 10.71
CA PHE A 27 9.22 -1.18 9.79
C PHE A 27 8.57 -0.41 8.64
N TRP A 28 7.24 -0.51 8.44
CA TRP A 28 6.58 -0.02 7.22
C TRP A 28 5.34 0.87 7.46
N CYS A 29 5.07 1.32 8.68
CA CYS A 29 3.91 2.17 8.97
C CYS A 29 4.20 3.65 8.72
N TRP A 30 3.64 4.24 7.66
CA TRP A 30 3.76 5.67 7.35
C TRP A 30 2.82 6.56 8.19
N PRO A 31 3.13 7.87 8.35
CA PRO A 31 2.46 8.79 9.29
C PRO A 31 0.98 9.10 9.02
N PHE A 32 0.42 8.59 7.93
CA PHE A 32 -1.00 8.73 7.54
C PHE A 32 -1.67 7.35 7.39
N ASP A 33 -0.99 6.26 7.79
CA ASP A 33 -1.49 4.89 7.67
C ASP A 33 -2.29 4.40 8.90
N CYS A 34 -2.35 5.20 9.96
CA CYS A 34 -3.15 4.88 11.14
C CYS A 34 -4.53 5.54 11.06
N SER A 35 -5.42 4.99 10.24
CA SER A 35 -6.87 5.19 10.43
C SER A 35 -7.68 4.08 9.75
N SER A 36 -7.41 2.83 10.11
CA SER A 36 -8.40 1.75 10.04
C SER A 36 -8.48 1.11 11.42
N ASP A 37 -9.02 1.86 12.38
CA ASP A 37 -9.63 1.22 13.55
C ASP A 37 -10.83 0.42 13.04
N GLU A 38 -10.62 -0.88 12.84
CA GLU A 38 -11.65 -1.91 12.78
C GLU A 38 -12.48 -1.85 14.08
N THR A 39 -13.39 -0.89 14.15
CA THR A 39 -14.42 -0.85 15.18
C THR A 39 -15.51 -1.82 14.76
N SER A 40 -15.29 -3.09 15.11
CA SER A 40 -16.36 -4.09 15.20
C SER A 40 -17.33 -3.67 16.30
N VAL A 41 -18.27 -2.80 15.96
CA VAL A 41 -19.45 -2.55 16.80
C VAL A 41 -20.30 -3.82 16.76
N GLY A 42 -20.25 -4.53 17.89
CA GLY A 42 -21.05 -5.72 18.15
C GLY A 42 -22.53 -5.46 17.93
N ILE A 43 -23.15 -6.40 17.24
CA ILE A 43 -24.59 -6.54 17.16
C ILE A 43 -25.09 -6.86 18.57
N ASP A 44 -25.97 -6.02 19.12
CA ASP A 44 -26.82 -6.39 20.25
C ASP A 44 -28.23 -6.73 19.73
N ASP A 45 -28.70 -7.90 20.16
CA ASP A 45 -29.96 -8.53 19.83
C ASP A 45 -31.00 -8.14 20.87
N SER A 46 -32.08 -7.48 20.45
CA SER A 46 -33.47 -7.72 20.92
C SER A 46 -34.38 -6.52 20.63
N SER A 47 -35.33 -6.68 19.71
CA SER A 47 -36.73 -6.33 19.98
C SER A 47 -37.67 -6.93 18.94
N ASN A 48 -38.80 -7.38 19.46
CA ASN A 48 -39.77 -8.30 18.87
C ASN A 48 -40.83 -7.58 18.02
N THR A 49 -41.52 -8.34 17.14
CA THR A 49 -42.85 -8.12 16.48
C THR A 49 -42.91 -7.40 15.11
N PRO A 50 -43.87 -7.75 14.22
CA PRO A 50 -44.13 -9.03 13.56
C PRO A 50 -43.99 -8.97 12.01
N ALA A 51 -43.97 -10.15 11.39
CA ALA A 51 -43.79 -10.44 9.97
C ALA A 51 -44.52 -9.53 8.96
N ALA A 52 -43.77 -9.02 7.99
CA ALA A 52 -44.25 -8.64 6.66
C ALA A 52 -43.39 -9.35 5.62
N THR A 53 -44.01 -10.24 4.84
CA THR A 53 -43.44 -10.95 3.71
C THR A 53 -43.05 -9.95 2.61
N VAL A 54 -41.76 -9.78 2.35
CA VAL A 54 -41.26 -9.13 1.13
C VAL A 54 -40.18 -10.02 0.54
N SER A 55 -40.50 -10.63 -0.60
CA SER A 55 -39.53 -11.28 -1.47
C SER A 55 -38.64 -10.20 -2.06
N ASP A 56 -37.35 -10.16 -1.71
CA ASP A 56 -36.36 -9.36 -2.43
C ASP A 56 -35.28 -10.28 -2.97
N THR A 57 -35.28 -10.40 -4.29
CA THR A 57 -34.27 -11.04 -5.10
C THR A 57 -33.31 -9.94 -5.51
N THR A 58 -32.30 -9.65 -4.70
CA THR A 58 -31.16 -8.83 -5.12
C THR A 58 -29.88 -9.64 -4.94
N GLN A 59 -29.43 -10.11 -6.10
CA GLN A 59 -28.23 -10.88 -6.30
C GLN A 59 -27.04 -10.04 -5.83
N ASN A 60 -26.33 -10.57 -4.84
CA ASN A 60 -24.98 -10.16 -4.51
C ASN A 60 -24.06 -10.65 -5.64
N GLU A 61 -24.04 -9.93 -6.77
CA GLU A 61 -23.02 -10.13 -7.79
C GLU A 61 -21.71 -9.49 -7.31
N THR A 62 -20.86 -10.31 -6.71
CA THR A 62 -19.42 -10.08 -6.74
C THR A 62 -19.02 -10.01 -8.22
N ALA A 63 -18.76 -8.80 -8.72
CA ALA A 63 -18.46 -8.57 -10.12
C ALA A 63 -17.22 -9.40 -10.55
N PRO A 64 -17.34 -10.26 -11.58
CA PRO A 64 -16.20 -10.98 -12.12
C PRO A 64 -15.37 -10.01 -12.97
N VAL A 65 -14.12 -9.79 -12.59
CA VAL A 65 -13.19 -8.98 -13.40
C VAL A 65 -12.85 -9.77 -14.66
N THR A 66 -13.47 -9.39 -15.77
CA THR A 66 -13.21 -9.98 -17.09
C THR A 66 -11.84 -9.51 -17.59
N ALA A 67 -10.90 -10.44 -17.72
CA ALA A 67 -9.66 -10.24 -18.47
C ALA A 67 -9.97 -10.10 -19.98
N GLY A 68 -10.43 -8.93 -20.41
CA GLY A 68 -10.81 -8.75 -21.82
C GLY A 68 -11.44 -7.42 -22.24
N GLY A 69 -11.30 -6.33 -21.48
CA GLY A 69 -11.97 -5.05 -21.81
C GLY A 69 -11.23 -3.76 -21.46
N ALA A 70 -9.97 -3.81 -21.03
CA ALA A 70 -9.22 -2.59 -20.73
C ALA A 70 -8.95 -1.80 -22.01
N THR A 71 -9.35 -0.52 -22.03
CA THR A 71 -8.91 0.43 -23.06
C THR A 71 -7.39 0.60 -22.96
N ASP A 72 -6.73 0.95 -24.08
CA ASP A 72 -5.29 1.16 -24.07
C ASP A 72 -4.89 2.20 -23.00
N PHE A 73 -3.77 1.94 -22.32
CA PHE A 73 -3.32 2.79 -21.22
C PHE A 73 -2.76 4.09 -21.78
N ASP A 74 -3.37 5.21 -21.35
CA ASP A 74 -2.92 6.55 -21.70
C ASP A 74 -2.92 7.39 -20.43
N LEU A 75 -1.73 7.87 -20.05
CA LEU A 75 -1.50 8.64 -18.85
C LEU A 75 -2.37 9.92 -18.78
N ASN A 76 -2.76 10.47 -19.93
CA ASN A 76 -3.61 11.66 -20.03
C ASN A 76 -5.11 11.36 -19.86
N LYS A 77 -5.50 10.08 -19.85
CA LYS A 77 -6.88 9.63 -19.65
C LYS A 77 -7.12 9.02 -18.27
N VAL A 78 -6.06 8.84 -17.48
CA VAL A 78 -6.13 8.30 -16.12
C VAL A 78 -6.91 9.26 -15.22
N VAL A 79 -7.77 8.70 -14.36
CA VAL A 79 -8.32 9.41 -13.21
C VAL A 79 -7.29 9.36 -12.08
N TRP A 80 -6.68 10.52 -11.80
CA TRP A 80 -5.66 10.67 -10.77
C TRP A 80 -6.31 10.78 -9.39
N LEU A 81 -5.99 9.84 -8.51
CA LEU A 81 -6.49 9.82 -7.14
C LEU A 81 -5.67 10.73 -6.21
N HIS A 82 -4.39 10.90 -6.54
CA HIS A 82 -3.50 11.87 -5.89
C HIS A 82 -3.12 12.97 -6.89
N THR A 83 -2.12 13.79 -6.56
CA THR A 83 -1.61 14.87 -7.45
C THR A 83 -1.43 14.36 -8.88
N ASP A 84 -2.07 15.01 -9.85
CA ASP A 84 -1.87 14.68 -11.26
C ASP A 84 -0.43 15.04 -11.67
N VAL A 85 0.34 14.01 -12.03
CA VAL A 85 1.73 14.16 -12.49
C VAL A 85 1.90 13.76 -13.97
N SER A 86 0.81 13.62 -14.72
CA SER A 86 0.84 13.29 -16.16
C SER A 86 1.72 14.26 -16.96
N GLY A 87 1.64 15.55 -16.62
CA GLY A 87 2.42 16.63 -17.23
C GLY A 87 3.84 16.79 -16.70
N TRP A 88 4.27 16.01 -15.69
CA TRP A 88 5.64 16.10 -15.19
C TRP A 88 6.63 15.51 -16.21
N PRO A 89 7.81 16.13 -16.39
CA PRO A 89 8.86 15.61 -17.24
C PRO A 89 9.26 14.16 -16.89
N GLU A 90 9.36 13.33 -17.92
CA GLU A 90 9.94 11.99 -17.83
C GLU A 90 11.46 12.10 -17.93
N THR A 91 12.17 12.06 -16.80
CA THR A 91 13.63 12.32 -16.75
C THR A 91 14.46 11.09 -16.43
N LYS A 92 13.82 10.02 -15.92
CA LYS A 92 14.47 8.79 -15.48
C LYS A 92 13.77 7.57 -16.08
N SER A 93 14.52 6.49 -16.22
CA SER A 93 13.97 5.19 -16.58
C SER A 93 13.86 4.26 -15.37
N MET A 94 12.94 3.31 -15.47
CA MET A 94 12.53 2.37 -14.43
C MET A 94 12.23 1.00 -15.02
N THR A 95 12.56 -0.05 -14.27
CA THR A 95 12.04 -1.41 -14.45
C THR A 95 11.27 -1.87 -13.21
N VAL A 96 10.44 -2.91 -13.35
CA VAL A 96 9.73 -3.53 -12.24
C VAL A 96 10.15 -5.00 -12.13
N GLU A 97 10.50 -5.41 -10.91
CA GLU A 97 10.76 -6.80 -10.54
C GLU A 97 9.80 -7.19 -9.42
N LEU A 98 9.18 -8.36 -9.57
CA LEU A 98 8.22 -8.93 -8.62
C LEU A 98 8.64 -10.36 -8.28
N GLY A 99 8.66 -10.67 -6.99
CA GLY A 99 8.90 -12.04 -6.50
C GLY A 99 9.29 -12.07 -5.03
N GLY A 100 9.06 -13.21 -4.36
CA GLY A 100 9.47 -13.43 -2.97
C GLY A 100 8.84 -12.43 -1.97
N GLY A 101 7.56 -12.07 -2.15
CA GLY A 101 6.86 -11.15 -1.26
C GLY A 101 7.15 -9.67 -1.49
N VAL A 102 7.96 -9.30 -2.49
CA VAL A 102 8.39 -7.92 -2.74
C VAL A 102 8.17 -7.46 -4.18
N ILE A 103 7.94 -6.15 -4.32
CA ILE A 103 7.99 -5.41 -5.56
C ILE A 103 9.16 -4.43 -5.51
N CYS A 104 10.03 -4.48 -6.52
CA CYS A 104 11.15 -3.56 -6.68
C CYS A 104 10.94 -2.73 -7.93
N LEU A 105 10.88 -1.41 -7.75
CA LEU A 105 10.76 -0.43 -8.82
C LEU A 105 12.15 0.17 -9.03
N ASN A 106 12.95 -0.48 -9.87
CA ASN A 106 14.39 -0.24 -9.97
C ASN A 106 14.68 0.94 -10.90
N GLY A 107 15.45 1.91 -10.42
CA GLY A 107 15.87 3.06 -11.20
C GLY A 107 16.75 4.02 -10.40
N SER A 108 17.44 4.92 -11.10
CA SER A 108 18.39 5.85 -10.45
C SER A 108 17.71 6.99 -9.69
N PHE A 109 16.39 7.14 -9.84
CA PHE A 109 15.57 8.06 -9.04
C PHE A 109 15.83 7.90 -7.53
N SER A 110 16.08 6.66 -7.07
CA SER A 110 16.28 6.33 -5.66
C SER A 110 17.45 7.06 -5.02
N THR A 111 18.49 7.41 -5.80
CA THR A 111 19.69 8.09 -5.30
C THR A 111 19.91 9.48 -5.90
N GLU A 112 19.31 9.77 -7.06
CA GLU A 112 19.54 11.05 -7.77
C GLU A 112 18.50 12.12 -7.44
N TRP A 113 17.26 11.75 -7.10
CA TRP A 113 16.27 12.74 -6.66
C TRP A 113 16.53 13.14 -5.20
N PRO A 114 16.39 14.45 -4.89
CA PRO A 114 16.65 14.96 -3.56
C PRO A 114 15.65 14.38 -2.55
N GLY A 115 16.16 14.03 -1.37
CA GLY A 115 15.32 13.69 -0.23
C GLY A 115 14.66 14.92 0.40
N ALA A 116 13.50 14.71 1.01
CA ALA A 116 12.83 15.61 1.92
C ALA A 116 12.58 14.89 3.25
N GLU A 117 12.78 15.59 4.35
CA GLU A 117 12.55 15.05 5.69
C GLU A 117 11.06 15.13 6.04
N ILE A 118 10.50 14.00 6.45
CA ILE A 118 9.16 13.92 7.04
C ILE A 118 9.25 13.28 8.42
N SER A 119 8.40 13.72 9.37
CA SER A 119 8.35 13.07 10.67
C SER A 119 7.80 11.64 10.55
N HIS A 120 8.50 10.70 11.17
CA HIS A 120 8.00 9.33 11.33
C HIS A 120 6.68 9.35 12.13
N THR A 121 5.83 8.36 11.91
CA THR A 121 4.52 8.20 12.56
C THR A 121 4.58 8.28 14.08
N SER A 122 5.66 7.77 14.68
CA SER A 122 5.88 7.84 16.13
C SER A 122 6.22 9.24 16.64
N GLY A 123 6.51 10.20 15.76
CA GLY A 123 7.01 11.52 16.09
C GLY A 123 8.44 11.56 16.65
N ALA A 124 9.11 10.41 16.77
CA ALA A 124 10.39 10.29 17.49
C ALA A 124 11.61 10.68 16.63
N TYR A 125 11.50 10.60 15.30
CA TYR A 125 12.57 10.91 14.36
C TYR A 125 12.01 11.30 13.01
N ASN A 126 12.85 11.88 12.15
CA ASN A 126 12.52 12.18 10.76
C ASN A 126 13.08 11.11 9.83
N ILE A 127 12.42 10.94 8.69
CA ILE A 127 12.78 10.03 7.62
C ILE A 127 12.98 10.84 6.34
N SER A 128 14.08 10.57 5.65
CA SER A 128 14.35 11.14 4.33
C SER A 128 13.65 10.31 3.24
N VAL A 129 12.63 10.90 2.61
CA VAL A 129 11.89 10.32 1.48
C VAL A 129 12.16 11.12 0.22
N ASN A 130 12.19 10.48 -0.95
CA ASN A 130 12.48 11.18 -2.21
C ASN A 130 11.49 10.88 -3.34
N ALA A 131 10.64 9.88 -3.17
CA ALA A 131 9.76 9.46 -4.26
C ALA A 131 8.46 8.80 -3.78
N ASN A 132 7.44 8.84 -4.65
CA ASN A 132 6.20 8.10 -4.48
C ASN A 132 6.04 7.10 -5.64
N PRO A 133 5.90 5.80 -5.37
CA PRO A 133 5.48 4.84 -6.35
C PRO A 133 3.98 4.94 -6.64
N TRP A 134 3.65 4.80 -7.92
CA TRP A 134 2.31 4.82 -8.46
C TRP A 134 1.92 3.45 -8.96
N VAL A 135 0.66 3.09 -8.77
CA VAL A 135 0.01 1.96 -9.42
C VAL A 135 -1.20 2.47 -10.20
N PHE A 136 -1.38 1.92 -11.39
CA PHE A 136 -2.55 2.18 -12.21
C PHE A 136 -3.31 0.88 -12.45
N ALA A 137 -4.58 0.88 -12.06
CA ALA A 137 -5.48 -0.26 -12.16
C ALA A 137 -6.74 0.10 -12.95
N PHE A 138 -7.25 -0.85 -13.74
CA PHE A 138 -8.45 -0.65 -14.54
C PHE A 138 -9.68 -1.08 -13.74
N ARG A 139 -10.58 -0.13 -13.44
CA ARG A 139 -11.77 -0.37 -12.64
C ARG A 139 -12.96 0.30 -13.31
N ASN A 140 -14.09 -0.41 -13.38
CA ASN A 140 -15.36 0.14 -13.88
C ASN A 140 -15.25 0.89 -15.22
N GLY A 141 -14.44 0.38 -16.15
CA GLY A 141 -14.26 0.98 -17.48
C GLY A 141 -13.24 2.12 -17.57
N GLN A 142 -12.48 2.40 -16.52
CA GLN A 142 -11.54 3.53 -16.45
C GLN A 142 -10.22 3.15 -15.77
N TRP A 143 -9.12 3.77 -16.18
CA TRP A 143 -7.85 3.67 -15.48
C TRP A 143 -7.79 4.65 -14.31
N TYR A 144 -7.49 4.15 -13.12
CA TYR A 144 -7.25 4.96 -11.92
C TYR A 144 -5.79 4.88 -11.52
N GLY A 145 -5.20 6.01 -11.12
CA GLY A 145 -3.81 6.10 -10.70
C GLY A 145 -3.67 6.65 -9.30
N GLY A 146 -2.99 5.91 -8.41
CA GLY A 146 -2.77 6.33 -7.03
C GLY A 146 -1.36 6.01 -6.54
N THR A 147 -0.82 6.85 -5.67
CA THR A 147 0.36 6.51 -4.89
C THR A 147 -0.03 5.50 -3.82
N TRP A 148 0.79 4.47 -3.59
CA TRP A 148 0.52 3.45 -2.56
C TRP A 148 1.53 3.50 -1.40
N GLU A 149 2.72 4.05 -1.60
CA GLU A 149 3.78 4.08 -0.58
C GLU A 149 4.65 5.34 -0.71
N TRP A 150 5.73 5.40 0.08
CA TRP A 150 6.85 6.32 -0.13
C TRP A 150 8.16 5.54 -0.22
N PHE A 151 9.09 6.03 -1.01
CA PHE A 151 10.48 5.57 -0.98
C PHE A 151 11.35 6.47 -0.12
N THR A 152 12.14 5.84 0.74
CA THR A 152 13.29 6.45 1.38
C THR A 152 14.45 6.53 0.40
N VAL A 153 15.31 7.53 0.56
CA VAL A 153 16.51 7.68 -0.28
C VAL A 153 17.31 6.37 -0.28
N GLY A 154 17.73 5.93 -1.47
CA GLY A 154 18.48 4.70 -1.72
C GLY A 154 17.65 3.41 -1.74
N ASN A 155 16.33 3.47 -1.55
CA ASN A 155 15.47 2.29 -1.55
C ASN A 155 14.58 2.25 -2.80
N THR A 156 14.36 1.05 -3.33
CA THR A 156 13.53 0.78 -4.51
C THR A 156 12.49 -0.33 -4.31
N CYS A 157 12.55 -1.03 -3.17
CA CYS A 157 11.70 -2.20 -2.92
C CYS A 157 10.71 -1.96 -1.78
N LYS A 158 9.56 -2.59 -1.89
CA LYS A 158 8.51 -2.65 -0.86
C LYS A 158 7.89 -4.03 -0.81
N PRO A 159 7.24 -4.42 0.29
CA PRO A 159 6.41 -5.61 0.30
C PRO A 159 5.33 -5.52 -0.79
N ALA A 160 5.14 -6.55 -1.60
CA ALA A 160 4.16 -6.53 -2.69
C ALA A 160 2.73 -6.32 -2.18
N ARG A 161 2.41 -6.81 -0.96
CA ARG A 161 1.11 -6.61 -0.30
C ARG A 161 0.69 -5.15 -0.11
N THR A 162 1.63 -4.21 -0.16
CA THR A 162 1.32 -2.78 -0.03
C THR A 162 0.87 -2.17 -1.35
N VAL A 163 0.87 -2.92 -2.45
CA VAL A 163 0.20 -2.53 -3.69
C VAL A 163 -1.27 -2.92 -3.55
N SER A 164 -2.04 -2.13 -2.81
CA SER A 164 -3.43 -2.43 -2.47
C SER A 164 -4.23 -1.17 -2.22
N GLY A 165 -5.55 -1.31 -2.17
CA GLY A 165 -6.50 -0.25 -1.88
C GLY A 165 -6.24 0.41 -0.54
N ASP A 166 -5.95 -0.39 0.48
CA ASP A 166 -5.63 0.05 1.84
C ASP A 166 -4.40 0.96 1.88
N HIS A 167 -3.48 0.82 0.94
CA HIS A 167 -2.29 1.65 0.83
C HIS A 167 -2.50 2.87 -0.08
N VAL A 168 -3.37 2.76 -1.09
CA VAL A 168 -3.79 3.91 -1.92
C VAL A 168 -4.68 4.88 -1.14
N LYS A 169 -5.59 4.39 -0.28
CA LYS A 169 -6.45 5.17 0.64
C LYS A 169 -7.41 6.18 0.02
N ILE A 170 -7.59 6.18 -1.30
CA ILE A 170 -8.54 7.07 -1.98
C ILE A 170 -9.50 6.24 -2.84
N SER A 171 -10.81 6.43 -2.65
CA SER A 171 -11.85 5.78 -3.46
C SER A 171 -11.73 6.15 -4.95
N PRO A 172 -12.08 5.25 -5.88
CA PRO A 172 -12.70 3.95 -5.62
C PRO A 172 -11.69 2.85 -5.26
N MET A 173 -10.38 3.09 -5.41
CA MET A 173 -9.38 2.05 -5.13
C MET A 173 -9.24 1.74 -3.64
N ALA A 174 -9.55 2.68 -2.74
CA ALA A 174 -9.56 2.41 -1.30
C ALA A 174 -10.53 1.32 -0.83
N ILE A 175 -11.50 0.96 -1.67
CA ILE A 175 -12.58 0.05 -1.30
C ILE A 175 -12.41 -1.22 -2.14
N ASP A 176 -12.07 -2.33 -1.47
CA ASP A 176 -12.07 -3.68 -2.04
C ASP A 176 -11.28 -3.83 -3.35
N TRP A 177 -10.16 -3.12 -3.48
CA TRP A 177 -9.22 -3.35 -4.57
C TRP A 177 -7.91 -3.91 -4.04
N ASP A 178 -7.63 -5.14 -4.46
CA ASP A 178 -6.31 -5.75 -4.43
C ASP A 178 -5.99 -6.27 -5.83
N PRO A 179 -4.71 -6.20 -6.26
CA PRO A 179 -4.25 -6.85 -7.47
C PRO A 179 -4.59 -8.34 -7.49
N VAL A 180 -5.21 -8.80 -8.57
CA VAL A 180 -5.50 -10.23 -8.77
C VAL A 180 -4.58 -10.84 -9.82
N LYS A 181 -4.33 -12.16 -9.72
CA LYS A 181 -3.53 -12.91 -10.68
C LYS A 181 -3.95 -12.61 -12.12
N GLY A 182 -2.98 -12.27 -12.97
CA GLY A 182 -3.19 -11.99 -14.39
C GLY A 182 -3.73 -10.58 -14.69
N GLU A 183 -4.03 -9.77 -13.67
CA GLU A 183 -4.40 -8.39 -13.85
C GLU A 183 -3.25 -7.61 -14.49
N THR A 184 -3.56 -6.81 -15.51
CA THR A 184 -2.59 -5.87 -16.07
C THR A 184 -2.63 -4.59 -15.25
N LEU A 185 -1.49 -4.28 -14.63
CA LEU A 185 -1.24 -3.04 -13.93
C LEU A 185 -0.16 -2.25 -14.65
N TYR A 186 -0.14 -0.95 -14.39
CA TYR A 186 0.99 -0.11 -14.78
C TYR A 186 1.61 0.53 -13.55
N PHE A 187 2.91 0.74 -13.60
CA PHE A 187 3.68 1.35 -12.51
C PHE A 187 4.52 2.49 -13.04
N MET A 188 4.71 3.50 -12.22
CA MET A 188 5.79 4.48 -12.38
C MET A 188 6.21 4.97 -11.01
N VAL A 189 7.26 5.79 -10.98
CA VAL A 189 7.62 6.55 -9.79
C VAL A 189 7.70 8.03 -10.16
N SER A 190 7.26 8.88 -9.24
CA SER A 190 7.50 10.32 -9.32
C SER A 190 8.33 10.79 -8.13
N THR A 191 8.92 11.96 -8.27
CA THR A 191 9.27 12.83 -7.14
C THR A 191 8.05 13.01 -6.22
N ILE A 192 8.28 13.50 -5.00
CA ILE A 192 7.24 13.54 -3.96
C ILE A 192 5.97 14.25 -4.50
N ALA A 193 4.89 13.48 -4.61
CA ALA A 193 3.58 13.94 -5.09
C ALA A 193 2.52 13.91 -3.99
N ARG A 194 2.87 13.37 -2.82
CA ARG A 194 2.04 13.30 -1.62
C ARG A 194 2.57 14.29 -0.57
N GLY A 195 1.70 14.95 0.17
CA GLY A 195 2.07 15.95 1.18
C GLY A 195 2.43 17.32 0.59
N ALA A 196 1.68 18.35 0.97
CA ALA A 196 1.90 19.72 0.48
C ALA A 196 3.31 20.22 0.81
N ASN A 197 3.96 20.91 -0.15
CA ASN A 197 5.26 21.59 -0.01
C ASN A 197 6.50 20.70 0.21
N LEU A 198 6.38 19.38 0.07
CA LEU A 198 7.55 18.48 0.12
C LEU A 198 8.22 18.32 -1.25
N ASN A 199 7.53 18.72 -2.31
CA ASN A 199 8.05 18.58 -3.65
C ASN A 199 8.98 19.74 -4.03
N ASN A 200 10.27 19.47 -4.11
CA ASN A 200 11.29 20.44 -4.54
C ASN A 200 11.55 20.42 -6.05
N ILE A 201 11.14 19.36 -6.78
CA ILE A 201 11.33 19.21 -8.23
C ILE A 201 10.21 18.35 -8.86
N GLN A 202 9.68 18.72 -10.03
CA GLN A 202 8.62 17.93 -10.68
C GLN A 202 9.20 17.02 -11.75
N GLU A 203 9.36 15.74 -11.43
CA GLU A 203 9.86 14.71 -12.35
C GLU A 203 9.19 13.35 -12.11
N ARG A 204 9.12 12.53 -13.16
CA ARG A 204 8.65 11.14 -13.11
C ARG A 204 9.52 10.20 -13.94
N THR A 205 9.34 8.91 -13.74
CA THR A 205 9.89 7.85 -14.59
C THR A 205 8.99 7.57 -15.79
N ASN A 206 9.46 6.73 -16.69
CA ASN A 206 8.58 6.03 -17.64
C ASN A 206 7.55 5.16 -16.91
N VAL A 207 6.49 4.81 -17.63
CA VAL A 207 5.49 3.85 -17.18
C VAL A 207 5.89 2.44 -17.60
N VAL A 208 5.73 1.46 -16.71
CA VAL A 208 6.02 0.05 -16.94
C VAL A 208 4.75 -0.77 -16.79
N LYS A 209 4.42 -1.56 -17.82
CA LYS A 209 3.34 -2.54 -17.78
C LYS A 209 3.78 -3.79 -17.03
N VAL A 210 2.93 -4.30 -16.14
CA VAL A 210 3.14 -5.51 -15.37
C VAL A 210 1.89 -6.36 -15.43
N VAL A 211 2.06 -7.68 -15.60
CA VAL A 211 0.98 -8.65 -15.38
C VAL A 211 1.18 -9.23 -13.98
N TRP A 212 0.20 -9.06 -13.11
CA TRP A 212 0.33 -9.44 -11.71
C TRP A 212 0.50 -10.96 -11.57
N PRO A 213 1.56 -11.43 -10.89
CA PRO A 213 1.91 -12.85 -10.88
C PRO A 213 1.03 -13.67 -9.92
N GLU A 214 1.09 -14.99 -10.06
CA GLU A 214 0.36 -15.96 -9.24
C GLU A 214 0.94 -16.09 -7.82
N ASP A 215 2.27 -16.03 -7.69
CA ASP A 215 3.00 -16.28 -6.44
C ASP A 215 3.70 -15.00 -5.94
N TRP A 216 2.91 -13.94 -5.69
CA TRP A 216 3.47 -12.69 -5.15
C TRP A 216 3.65 -12.69 -3.63
N ASP A 217 2.92 -13.56 -2.91
CA ASP A 217 2.97 -13.77 -1.46
C ASP A 217 4.05 -14.78 -1.02
#